data_AF-A0A0N8PR07-F1
#
_entry.id   AF-A0A0N8PR07-F1
#
_cell.length_a   1.000
_cell.length_b   1.000
_cell.length_c   1.000
_cell.angle_alpha   90.00
_cell.angle_beta   90.00
_cell.angle_gamma   90.00
#
_symmetry.space_group_name_H-M   'P 1'
#
loop_
_entity.id
_entity.type
_entity.pdbx_description
1 polymer ?
#
loop_
_entity_poly.entity_id
_entity_poly.type
_entity_poly.pdbx_seq_one_letter_code
_entity_poly.pdbx_strand_id
1 'polypeptide(L)'
;MTHITLNSTGTTQAPGPRGAPLIGSLPDFTSDLLGTMARDVAIYGDIVRYRVGPRTVYILSHPDLAQEVLVERNREFPKFEGKNGLGLVVGNGRIANANHDSWLTQRRMMQPMFHRKRLAAMGDKMAGAGARMAERWGAFAPGSELNMSHEMLQVTLDIITQTMF
;
A
#
# COMPACT_ATOMS: atom_id res chain seq x y z
N MET A 1 26.75 -3.91 14.24
CA MET A 1 27.08 -2.57 13.72
C MET A 1 27.66 -2.77 12.33
N THR A 2 26.81 -2.74 11.31
CA THR A 2 27.26 -2.91 9.91
C THR A 2 27.37 -1.53 9.31
N HIS A 3 28.61 -1.12 9.04
CA HIS A 3 28.92 0.19 8.48
C HIS A 3 28.43 0.27 7.02
N ILE A 4 27.58 1.25 6.73
CA ILE A 4 27.30 1.67 5.35
C ILE A 4 28.50 2.49 4.90
N THR A 5 29.43 1.88 4.17
CA THR A 5 30.49 2.61 3.46
C THR A 5 29.90 3.34 2.25
N LEU A 6 29.53 4.60 2.43
CA LEU A 6 29.29 5.53 1.33
C LEU A 6 30.65 5.93 0.75
N ASN A 7 31.18 5.16 -0.21
CA ASN A 7 32.32 5.61 -1.00
C ASN A 7 31.87 6.74 -1.94
N SER A 8 32.25 7.97 -1.59
CA SER A 8 32.11 9.17 -2.41
C SER A 8 33.21 9.20 -3.47
N THR A 9 32.85 8.94 -4.74
CA THR A 9 33.33 9.63 -5.96
C THR A 9 32.76 8.93 -7.20
N GLY A 10 31.69 9.50 -7.76
CA GLY A 10 30.98 8.99 -8.94
C GLY A 10 29.50 8.84 -8.65
N THR A 11 28.62 9.28 -9.55
CA THR A 11 27.18 9.02 -9.48
C THR A 11 26.92 7.52 -9.61
N THR A 12 27.12 6.77 -8.52
CA THR A 12 26.85 5.33 -8.49
C THR A 12 25.34 5.16 -8.44
N GLN A 13 24.75 5.00 -9.62
CA GLN A 13 23.34 4.64 -9.74
C GLN A 13 23.13 3.30 -9.04
N ALA A 14 22.06 3.20 -8.22
CA ALA A 14 21.74 1.95 -7.56
C ALA A 14 21.60 0.80 -8.57
N PRO A 15 22.01 -0.43 -8.19
CA PRO A 15 21.95 -1.58 -9.07
C PRO A 15 20.50 -1.94 -9.42
N GLY A 16 20.30 -2.62 -10.54
CA GLY A 16 18.98 -3.11 -10.90
C GLY A 16 18.91 -3.66 -12.32
N PRO A 17 17.78 -4.28 -12.69
CA PRO A 17 17.63 -4.92 -13.97
C PRO A 17 17.70 -3.90 -15.11
N ARG A 18 18.37 -4.28 -16.21
CA ARG A 18 18.46 -3.45 -17.42
C ARG A 18 17.09 -3.24 -18.08
N GLY A 19 16.16 -4.19 -17.90
CA GLY A 19 14.83 -4.19 -18.52
C GLY A 19 14.86 -4.39 -20.04
N ALA A 20 13.69 -4.54 -20.66
CA ALA A 20 13.53 -4.63 -22.11
C ALA A 20 13.81 -3.27 -22.80
N PRO A 21 14.25 -3.25 -24.08
CA PRO A 21 14.42 -2.00 -24.81
C PRO A 21 13.10 -1.21 -24.88
N LEU A 22 13.19 0.12 -24.74
CA LEU A 22 12.08 1.10 -24.64
C LEU A 22 11.19 1.06 -23.39
N ILE A 23 10.75 -0.12 -22.95
CA ILE A 23 9.76 -0.27 -21.86
C ILE A 23 10.37 -0.58 -20.50
N GLY A 24 11.64 -0.97 -20.46
CA GLY A 24 12.35 -1.32 -19.23
C GLY A 24 11.75 -2.54 -18.54
N SER A 25 11.58 -2.50 -17.22
CA SER A 25 11.01 -3.61 -16.43
C SER A 25 9.48 -3.56 -16.34
N LEU A 26 8.80 -2.75 -17.16
CA LEU A 26 7.35 -2.60 -17.11
C LEU A 26 6.57 -3.94 -17.24
N PRO A 27 6.95 -4.89 -18.11
CA PRO A 27 6.26 -6.19 -18.20
C PRO A 27 6.34 -7.00 -16.89
N ASP A 28 7.50 -7.01 -16.25
CA ASP A 28 7.76 -7.75 -15.01
C ASP A 28 6.85 -7.26 -13.87
N PHE A 29 6.55 -5.95 -13.86
CA PHE A 29 5.65 -5.32 -12.88
C PHE A 29 4.18 -5.64 -13.12
N THR A 30 3.78 -5.98 -14.35
CA THR A 30 2.37 -6.26 -14.69
C THR A 30 1.96 -7.71 -14.49
N SER A 31 2.91 -8.65 -14.57
CA SER A 31 2.65 -10.09 -14.44
C SER A 31 2.80 -10.57 -13.00
N ASP A 32 3.88 -10.17 -12.32
CA ASP A 32 4.17 -10.55 -10.94
C ASP A 32 5.03 -9.47 -10.26
N LEU A 33 4.36 -8.43 -9.79
CA LEU A 33 5.01 -7.31 -9.12
C LEU A 33 5.80 -7.78 -7.91
N LEU A 34 5.14 -8.46 -6.96
CA LEU A 34 5.75 -8.81 -5.68
C LEU A 34 6.87 -9.83 -5.83
N GLY A 35 6.72 -10.83 -6.70
CA GLY A 35 7.76 -11.81 -6.96
C GLY A 35 8.97 -11.20 -7.67
N THR A 36 8.76 -10.22 -8.57
CA THR A 36 9.85 -9.45 -9.18
C THR A 36 10.61 -8.65 -8.13
N MET A 37 9.90 -7.92 -7.26
CA MET A 37 10.52 -7.14 -6.18
C MET A 37 11.34 -8.02 -5.23
N ALA A 38 10.77 -9.13 -4.76
CA ALA A 38 11.43 -10.03 -3.82
C ALA A 38 12.71 -10.65 -4.44
N ARG A 39 12.63 -11.08 -5.70
CA ARG A 39 13.77 -11.65 -6.43
C ARG A 39 14.89 -10.64 -6.61
N ASP A 40 14.54 -9.44 -7.05
CA ASP A 40 15.54 -8.42 -7.37
C ASP A 40 16.19 -7.84 -6.12
N VAL A 41 15.46 -7.73 -5.00
CA VAL A 41 16.08 -7.41 -3.69
C VAL A 41 17.10 -8.48 -3.30
N ALA A 42 16.79 -9.76 -3.53
CA ALA A 42 17.74 -10.84 -3.25
C ALA A 42 18.99 -10.81 -4.16
N ILE A 43 18.87 -10.28 -5.39
CA ILE A 43 19.98 -10.21 -6.35
C ILE A 43 20.82 -8.94 -6.20
N TYR A 44 20.17 -7.79 -6.06
CA TYR A 44 20.78 -6.46 -6.14
C TYR A 44 20.91 -5.76 -4.78
N GLY A 45 20.33 -6.33 -3.73
CA GLY A 45 20.36 -5.81 -2.37
C GLY A 45 19.21 -4.84 -2.07
N ASP A 46 19.39 -4.04 -1.02
CA ASP A 46 18.31 -3.28 -0.40
C ASP A 46 17.82 -2.07 -1.20
N ILE A 47 18.57 -1.65 -2.23
CA ILE A 47 18.19 -0.55 -3.12
C ILE A 47 18.25 -1.04 -4.55
N VAL A 48 17.08 -1.18 -5.17
CA VAL A 48 16.96 -1.63 -6.55
C VAL A 48 16.41 -0.52 -7.42
N ARG A 49 17.12 -0.20 -8.51
CA ARG A 49 16.70 0.78 -9.51
C ARG A 49 16.03 0.12 -10.71
N TYR A 50 14.86 0.62 -11.06
CA TYR A 50 14.13 0.22 -12.26
C TYR A 50 13.96 1.38 -13.22
N ARG A 51 13.97 1.06 -14.50
CA ARG A 51 13.44 1.93 -15.55
C ARG A 51 12.05 1.42 -15.93
N VAL A 52 11.05 2.28 -15.80
CA VAL A 52 9.65 1.98 -16.12
C VAL A 52 9.20 3.01 -17.15
N GLY A 53 9.33 2.66 -18.43
CA GLY A 53 9.18 3.61 -19.54
C GLY A 53 10.13 4.82 -19.43
N PRO A 54 9.62 6.07 -19.40
CA PRO A 54 10.44 7.27 -19.24
C PRO A 54 10.84 7.56 -17.78
N ARG A 55 10.32 6.80 -16.81
CA ARG A 55 10.53 7.06 -15.38
C ARG A 55 11.57 6.12 -14.78
N THR A 56 12.23 6.59 -13.74
CA THR A 56 13.09 5.78 -12.88
C THR A 56 12.37 5.57 -11.54
N VAL A 57 12.31 4.33 -11.09
CA VAL A 57 11.69 3.93 -9.81
C VAL A 57 12.75 3.26 -8.96
N TYR A 58 12.72 3.49 -7.64
CA TYR A 58 13.60 2.83 -6.69
C TYR A 58 12.76 2.02 -5.71
N ILE A 59 13.21 0.80 -5.44
CA ILE A 59 12.70 -0.04 -4.36
C ILE A 59 13.69 0.04 -3.21
N LEU A 60 13.18 0.32 -2.01
CA LEU A 60 13.95 0.37 -0.78
C LEU A 60 13.44 -0.74 0.13
N SER A 61 14.30 -1.72 0.41
CA SER A 61 13.94 -2.93 1.15
C SER A 61 14.74 -3.09 2.44
N HIS A 62 15.07 -1.98 3.11
CA HIS A 62 15.74 -1.96 4.41
C HIS A 62 14.95 -1.12 5.43
N PRO A 63 14.84 -1.55 6.69
CA PRO A 63 14.09 -0.81 7.73
C PRO A 63 14.59 0.63 7.91
N ASP A 64 15.91 0.84 7.94
CA ASP A 64 16.48 2.19 8.12
C ASP A 64 16.11 3.13 6.96
N LEU A 65 16.12 2.62 5.72
CA LEU A 65 15.71 3.40 4.54
C LEU A 65 14.21 3.68 4.56
N ALA A 66 13.40 2.72 5.04
CA ALA A 66 11.97 2.93 5.22
C ALA A 66 11.69 4.00 6.29
N GLN A 67 12.43 4.01 7.40
CA GLN A 67 12.33 5.05 8.42
C GLN A 67 12.74 6.42 7.86
N GLU A 68 13.87 6.49 7.17
CA GLU A 68 14.35 7.74 6.57
C GLU A 68 13.33 8.33 5.60
N VAL A 69 12.83 7.53 4.65
CA VAL A 69 11.94 8.01 3.58
C VAL A 69 10.51 8.25 4.08
N LEU A 70 9.95 7.35 4.89
CA LEU A 70 8.55 7.42 5.29
C LEU A 70 8.31 8.28 6.53
N VAL A 71 9.33 8.51 7.36
CA VAL A 71 9.19 9.23 8.64
C VAL A 71 10.04 10.49 8.65
N GLU A 72 11.36 10.37 8.57
CA GLU A 72 12.29 11.48 8.84
C GLU A 72 12.27 12.54 7.72
N ARG A 73 12.27 12.08 6.46
CA ARG A 73 12.35 12.92 5.24
C ARG A 73 11.09 12.83 4.40
N ASN A 74 9.94 12.53 5.00
CA ASN A 74 8.66 12.32 4.28
C ASN A 74 8.21 13.50 3.40
N ARG A 75 8.71 14.72 3.66
CA ARG A 75 8.43 15.93 2.87
C ARG A 75 9.21 15.97 1.56
N GLU A 76 10.37 15.30 1.51
CA GLU A 76 11.23 15.22 0.31
C GLU A 76 10.76 14.11 -0.65
N PHE A 77 9.95 13.17 -0.15
CA PHE A 77 9.38 12.06 -0.92
C PHE A 77 7.85 12.16 -0.96
N PRO A 78 7.27 13.12 -1.72
CA PRO A 78 5.83 13.27 -1.81
C PRO A 78 5.19 12.02 -2.44
N LYS A 79 3.94 11.76 -2.07
CA LYS A 79 3.16 10.68 -2.69
C LYS A 79 3.07 10.91 -4.19
N PHE A 80 3.23 9.83 -4.94
CA PHE A 80 3.17 9.86 -6.39
C PHE A 80 1.78 10.32 -6.89
N GLU A 81 1.73 11.43 -7.63
CA GLU A 81 0.54 11.92 -8.32
C GLU A 81 0.33 11.17 -9.65
N GLY A 82 -0.21 9.96 -9.55
CA GLY A 82 -0.73 9.24 -10.70
C GLY A 82 -2.20 9.55 -10.93
N LYS A 83 -2.68 9.46 -12.18
CA LYS A 83 -4.10 9.24 -12.46
C LYS A 83 -4.47 7.83 -11.99
N ASN A 84 -4.53 7.63 -10.68
CA ASN A 84 -4.95 6.39 -10.07
C ASN A 84 -6.48 6.31 -10.11
N GLY A 85 -7.02 5.19 -10.61
CA GLY A 85 -8.47 4.94 -10.69
C GLY A 85 -9.19 5.03 -9.34
N LEU A 86 -8.46 5.08 -8.21
CA LEU A 86 -9.01 5.42 -6.90
C LEU A 86 -9.67 6.81 -6.85
N GLY A 87 -9.23 7.78 -7.66
CA GLY A 87 -9.88 9.08 -7.75
C GLY A 87 -11.30 9.04 -8.34
N LEU A 88 -11.65 7.97 -9.07
CA LEU A 88 -13.02 7.76 -9.55
C LEU A 88 -13.94 7.19 -8.47
N VAL A 89 -13.40 6.45 -7.49
CA VAL A 89 -14.18 5.80 -6.43
C VAL A 89 -14.26 6.67 -5.17
N VAL A 90 -13.20 7.39 -4.84
CA VAL A 90 -13.11 8.26 -3.64
C VAL A 90 -13.44 9.73 -3.99
N GLY A 91 -13.79 10.00 -5.27
CA GLY A 91 -13.83 11.33 -5.86
C GLY A 91 -12.43 11.95 -5.98
N ASN A 92 -12.33 13.20 -6.43
CA ASN A 92 -11.14 14.05 -6.24
C ASN A 92 -10.94 14.39 -4.73
N GLY A 93 -11.11 13.38 -3.87
CA GLY A 93 -10.94 13.43 -2.45
C GLY A 93 -9.47 13.54 -2.13
N ARG A 94 -9.14 14.64 -1.44
CA ARG A 94 -7.85 15.08 -0.89
C ARG A 94 -7.01 14.00 -0.14
N ILE A 95 -7.46 12.77 -0.03
CA ILE A 95 -6.74 11.58 0.47
C ILE A 95 -5.60 11.18 -0.50
N ALA A 96 -5.71 11.55 -1.79
CA ALA A 96 -4.69 11.37 -2.82
C ALA A 96 -3.84 12.64 -3.11
N ASN A 97 -3.87 13.64 -2.22
CA ASN A 97 -3.16 14.90 -2.42
C ASN A 97 -1.66 14.74 -2.09
N ALA A 98 -0.75 15.20 -2.96
CA ALA A 98 0.68 15.24 -2.65
C ALA A 98 1.04 16.30 -1.59
N ASN A 99 0.14 17.26 -1.33
CA ASN A 99 0.34 18.26 -0.29
C ASN A 99 0.17 17.67 1.11
N HIS A 100 1.30 17.54 1.81
CA HIS A 100 1.42 17.01 3.17
C HIS A 100 0.54 17.74 4.19
N ASP A 101 0.40 19.06 4.11
CA ASP A 101 -0.34 19.86 5.10
C ASP A 101 -1.86 19.65 5.01
N SER A 102 -2.36 19.47 3.79
CA SER A 102 -3.77 19.12 3.54
C SER A 102 -4.08 17.73 4.11
N TRP A 103 -3.20 16.74 3.86
CA TRP A 103 -3.32 15.41 4.43
C TRP A 103 -3.28 15.41 5.97
N LEU A 104 -2.34 16.14 6.57
CA LEU A 104 -2.22 16.27 8.02
C LEU A 104 -3.50 16.83 8.65
N THR A 105 -4.07 17.87 8.05
CA THR A 105 -5.30 18.51 8.52
C THR A 105 -6.46 17.51 8.50
N GLN A 106 -6.63 16.78 7.40
CA GLN A 106 -7.68 15.75 7.29
C GLN A 106 -7.49 14.60 8.27
N ARG A 107 -6.26 14.09 8.39
CA ARG A 107 -5.93 13.05 9.34
C ARG A 107 -6.30 13.49 10.76
N ARG A 108 -5.93 14.70 11.18
CA ARG A 108 -6.28 15.26 12.50
C ARG A 108 -7.78 15.36 12.72
N MET A 109 -8.56 15.75 11.71
CA MET A 109 -10.02 15.80 11.81
C MET A 109 -10.66 14.42 12.00
N MET A 110 -10.09 13.37 11.38
CA MET A 110 -10.63 12.00 11.50
C MET A 110 -10.14 11.25 12.75
N GLN A 111 -8.95 11.55 13.29
CA GLN A 111 -8.37 10.86 14.46
C GLN A 111 -9.34 10.71 15.66
N PRO A 112 -10.20 11.70 16.00
CA PRO A 112 -11.23 11.55 17.03
C PRO A 112 -12.15 10.33 16.86
N MET A 113 -12.47 9.94 15.62
CA MET A 113 -13.33 8.79 15.33
C MET A 113 -12.69 7.47 15.75
N PHE A 114 -11.36 7.40 15.78
CA PHE A 114 -10.57 6.21 16.13
C PHE A 114 -10.15 6.18 17.61
N HIS A 115 -10.79 6.96 18.48
CA HIS A 115 -10.52 6.88 19.92
C HIS A 115 -11.03 5.56 20.52
N ARG A 116 -10.32 5.05 21.53
CA ARG A 116 -10.59 3.75 22.18
C ARG A 116 -12.07 3.49 22.50
N LYS A 117 -12.81 4.48 23.02
CA LYS A 117 -14.24 4.33 23.33
C LYS A 117 -15.11 4.13 22.07
N ARG A 118 -14.79 4.83 20.98
CA ARG A 118 -15.49 4.68 19.69
C ARG A 118 -15.11 3.36 19.01
N LEU A 119 -13.83 2.98 19.07
CA LEU A 119 -13.38 1.67 18.58
C LEU A 119 -14.04 0.51 19.31
N ALA A 120 -14.21 0.61 20.63
CA ALA A 120 -14.93 -0.41 21.40
C ALA A 120 -16.38 -0.57 20.91
N ALA A 121 -17.10 0.54 20.69
CA ALA A 121 -18.46 0.51 20.15
C ALA A 121 -18.53 -0.01 18.70
N MET A 122 -17.51 0.26 17.87
CA MET A 122 -17.39 -0.32 16.53
C MET A 122 -17.11 -1.82 16.58
N GLY A 123 -16.40 -2.31 17.59
CA GLY A 123 -16.08 -3.72 17.79
C GLY A 123 -17.32 -4.62 17.83
N ASP A 124 -18.36 -4.18 18.54
CA ASP A 124 -19.63 -4.93 18.60
C ASP A 124 -20.31 -5.03 17.23
N LYS A 125 -20.26 -3.95 16.43
CA LYS A 125 -20.78 -3.94 15.05
C LYS A 125 -19.98 -4.86 14.14
N MET A 126 -18.65 -4.86 14.27
CA MET A 126 -17.75 -5.75 13.54
C MET A 126 -18.01 -7.22 13.87
N ALA A 127 -18.14 -7.55 15.15
CA ALA A 127 -18.47 -8.90 15.60
C ALA A 127 -19.83 -9.35 15.05
N GLY A 128 -20.83 -8.47 15.10
CA GLY A 128 -22.15 -8.73 14.51
C GLY A 128 -22.11 -8.99 13.00
N ALA A 129 -21.31 -8.24 12.24
CA ALA A 129 -21.12 -8.47 10.81
C ALA A 129 -20.46 -9.82 10.52
N GLY A 130 -19.44 -10.19 11.30
CA GLY A 130 -18.82 -11.51 11.22
C GLY A 130 -19.81 -12.64 11.54
N ALA A 131 -20.65 -12.47 12.57
CA ALA A 131 -21.66 -13.46 12.93
C ALA A 131 -22.70 -13.68 11.81
N ARG A 132 -23.22 -12.59 11.21
CA ARG A 132 -24.15 -12.70 10.07
C ARG A 132 -23.52 -13.36 8.85
N MET A 133 -22.24 -13.06 8.58
CA MET A 133 -21.51 -13.74 7.51
C MET A 133 -21.42 -15.25 7.78
N ALA A 134 -21.04 -15.64 9.00
CA ALA A 134 -20.95 -17.05 9.39
C ALA A 134 -22.32 -17.76 9.34
N GLU A 135 -23.39 -17.10 9.78
CA GLU A 135 -24.75 -17.61 9.68
C GLU A 135 -25.16 -17.86 8.22
N ARG A 136 -24.92 -16.89 7.33
CA ARG A 136 -25.17 -17.07 5.89
C ARG A 136 -24.37 -18.23 5.32
N TRP A 137 -23.11 -18.40 5.73
CA TRP A 137 -22.30 -19.53 5.29
C TRP A 137 -22.85 -20.87 5.76
N GLY A 138 -23.46 -20.91 6.95
CA GLY A 138 -24.13 -22.10 7.48
C GLY A 138 -25.29 -22.59 6.62
N ALA A 139 -25.86 -21.74 5.76
CA ALA A 139 -26.90 -22.11 4.81
C ALA A 139 -26.36 -22.78 3.53
N PHE A 140 -25.05 -22.81 3.31
CA PHE A 140 -24.46 -23.47 2.15
C PHE A 140 -24.35 -24.98 2.36
N ALA A 141 -24.47 -25.73 1.27
CA ALA A 141 -24.29 -27.18 1.31
C ALA A 141 -22.83 -27.53 1.66
N PRO A 142 -22.57 -28.60 2.43
CA PRO A 142 -21.22 -29.08 2.67
C PRO A 142 -20.46 -29.29 1.34
N GLY A 143 -19.24 -28.78 1.27
CA GLY A 143 -18.42 -28.83 0.06
C GLY A 143 -18.65 -27.69 -0.94
N SER A 144 -19.48 -26.70 -0.61
CA SER A 144 -19.64 -25.50 -1.45
C SER A 144 -18.34 -24.70 -1.55
N GLU A 145 -17.99 -24.26 -2.75
CA GLU A 145 -16.89 -23.34 -2.99
C GLU A 145 -17.34 -21.90 -2.75
N LEU A 146 -16.49 -21.12 -2.06
CA LEU A 146 -16.76 -19.72 -1.76
C LEU A 146 -15.72 -18.81 -2.41
N ASN A 147 -16.20 -17.74 -3.03
CA ASN A 147 -15.33 -16.68 -3.50
C ASN A 147 -14.92 -15.79 -2.32
N MET A 148 -13.79 -16.10 -1.68
CA MET A 148 -13.29 -15.36 -0.51
C MET A 148 -13.12 -13.87 -0.77
N SER A 149 -12.69 -13.46 -1.96
CA SER A 149 -12.54 -12.04 -2.30
C SER A 149 -13.89 -11.31 -2.26
N HIS A 150 -14.94 -11.95 -2.78
CA HIS A 150 -16.29 -11.40 -2.74
C HIS A 150 -16.85 -11.36 -1.30
N GLU A 151 -16.64 -12.43 -0.55
CA GLU A 151 -17.10 -12.55 0.83
C GLU A 151 -16.43 -11.52 1.76
N MET A 152 -15.11 -11.34 1.62
CA MET A 152 -14.37 -10.33 2.37
C MET A 152 -14.79 -8.90 1.99
N LEU A 153 -15.11 -8.65 0.71
CA LEU A 153 -15.66 -7.37 0.29
C LEU A 153 -17.03 -7.11 0.94
N GLN A 154 -17.94 -8.09 0.92
CA GLN A 154 -19.27 -7.95 1.52
C GLN A 154 -19.20 -7.63 3.01
N VAL A 155 -18.46 -8.42 3.80
CA VAL A 155 -18.38 -8.19 5.26
C VAL A 155 -17.68 -6.87 5.57
N THR A 156 -16.68 -6.47 4.78
CA THR A 156 -16.00 -5.18 4.96
C THR A 156 -16.94 -4.00 4.69
N LEU A 157 -17.76 -4.08 3.63
CA LEU A 157 -18.76 -3.05 3.33
C LEU A 157 -19.84 -2.97 4.40
N ASP A 158 -20.30 -4.10 4.93
CA ASP A 158 -21.25 -4.13 6.05
C ASP A 158 -20.66 -3.44 7.29
N ILE A 159 -19.42 -3.76 7.64
CA ILE A 159 -18.69 -3.12 8.74
C ILE A 159 -18.57 -1.61 8.53
N ILE A 160 -18.11 -1.17 7.36
CA ILE A 160 -17.94 0.26 7.06
C ILE A 160 -19.28 0.98 7.17
N THR A 161 -20.35 0.40 6.61
CA THR A 161 -21.68 1.00 6.63
C THR A 161 -22.18 1.19 8.06
N GLN A 162 -21.98 0.22 8.94
CA GLN A 162 -22.46 0.27 10.33
C GLN A 162 -21.59 1.11 11.28
N THR A 163 -20.37 1.42 10.88
CA THR A 163 -19.39 2.11 11.75
C THR A 163 -19.14 3.56 11.33
N MET A 164 -19.42 3.91 10.07
CA MET A 164 -19.19 5.25 9.52
C MET A 164 -20.46 6.05 9.24
N PHE A 165 -21.63 5.41 9.11
CA PHE A 165 -22.92 6.05 8.85
C PHE A 165 -23.94 5.67 9.93
#